data_AF-A0A3B0YBC5-F1
#
_entry.id   AF-A0A3B0YBC5-F1
#
_cell.length_a   1.000
_cell.length_b   1.000
_cell.length_c   1.000
_cell.angle_alpha   90.00
_cell.angle_beta   90.00
_cell.angle_gamma   90.00
#
_symmetry.space_group_name_H-M   'P 1'
#
loop_
_entity.id
_entity.type
_entity.pdbx_description
1 polymer ?
#
loop_
_entity_poly.entity_id
_entity_poly.type
_entity_poly.pdbx_seq_one_letter_code
_entity_poly.pdbx_strand_id
1 'polypeptide(L)'
;MKKRRNSKKTSPKDPFAEREASKYSSPIPSREFIMSRLEEAGRLMTREEIAEAFGLSSEEDLEALRRRLRAMERDGQVLCNRKGGYGLINKMDMVRGRIIAHPDGFGFLVPEEGGDDLFLSPRQMRGVMHRD
;
A
#
# COMPACT_ATOMS: atom_id res chain seq x y z
N MET A 1 24.13 -37.87 -6.94
CA MET A 1 25.23 -37.12 -6.28
C MET A 1 24.79 -35.68 -6.00
N LYS A 2 25.15 -35.15 -4.83
CA LYS A 2 24.62 -33.97 -4.12
C LYS A 2 24.78 -32.63 -4.89
N LYS A 3 23.71 -31.83 -5.03
CA LYS A 3 23.80 -30.42 -5.45
C LYS A 3 24.07 -29.51 -4.23
N ARG A 4 25.02 -28.60 -4.42
CA ARG A 4 25.73 -27.80 -3.41
C ARG A 4 24.87 -26.63 -2.92
N ARG A 5 24.93 -26.36 -1.61
CA ARG A 5 24.41 -25.17 -0.91
C ARG A 5 25.41 -24.00 -1.01
N ASN A 6 24.93 -22.77 -1.21
CA ASN A 6 25.36 -21.45 -0.64
C ASN A 6 25.01 -20.31 -1.63
N SER A 7 24.69 -19.07 -1.23
CA SER A 7 25.01 -18.34 0.00
C SER A 7 23.98 -17.25 0.30
N LYS A 8 23.74 -17.03 1.59
CA LYS A 8 22.87 -16.00 2.19
C LYS A 8 23.42 -14.60 1.88
N LYS A 9 22.62 -13.72 1.26
CA LYS A 9 22.84 -12.27 1.30
C LYS A 9 22.07 -11.71 2.50
N THR A 10 22.82 -11.31 3.52
CA THR A 10 22.32 -10.70 4.75
C THR A 10 22.37 -9.18 4.63
N SER A 11 21.22 -8.51 4.69
CA SER A 11 21.05 -7.07 4.93
C SER A 11 19.65 -6.80 5.49
N PRO A 12 19.42 -5.74 6.29
CA PRO A 12 19.96 -5.48 7.63
C PRO A 12 18.87 -5.67 8.71
N LYS A 13 19.32 -6.06 9.92
CA LYS A 13 18.60 -6.25 11.21
C LYS A 13 17.10 -5.89 11.23
N ASP A 14 16.27 -6.89 10.94
CA ASP A 14 14.87 -6.91 11.38
C ASP A 14 14.79 -7.73 12.68
N PRO A 15 14.51 -7.11 13.85
CA PRO A 15 14.44 -7.78 15.15
C PRO A 15 13.28 -8.80 15.27
N PHE A 16 12.40 -8.90 14.25
CA PHE A 16 11.29 -9.85 14.22
C PHE A 16 11.45 -10.94 13.16
N ALA A 17 12.55 -10.93 12.40
CA ALA A 17 12.84 -11.92 11.36
C ALA A 17 12.84 -13.37 11.88
N GLU A 18 13.32 -13.59 13.11
CA GLU A 18 13.34 -14.93 13.72
C GLU A 18 11.94 -15.45 14.08
N ARG A 19 10.97 -14.55 14.32
CA ARG A 19 9.60 -14.94 14.71
C ARG A 19 8.75 -15.34 13.50
N GLU A 20 8.92 -14.68 12.36
CA GLU A 20 8.20 -14.99 11.11
C GLU A 20 8.87 -16.10 10.27
N ALA A 21 10.15 -16.41 10.51
CA ALA A 21 10.90 -17.48 9.81
C ALA A 21 10.32 -18.89 9.99
N SER A 22 9.42 -19.08 10.95
CA SER A 22 8.73 -20.38 11.15
C SER A 22 7.64 -20.64 10.12
N LYS A 23 7.24 -19.66 9.30
CA LYS A 23 6.11 -19.80 8.35
C LYS A 23 6.48 -19.79 6.87
N TYR A 24 7.61 -19.22 6.44
CA TYR A 24 7.95 -19.12 5.01
C TYR A 24 9.46 -19.22 4.73
N SER A 25 9.82 -19.98 3.69
CA SER A 25 11.20 -20.40 3.36
C SER A 25 11.95 -19.47 2.38
N SER A 26 11.42 -18.29 2.05
CA SER A 26 12.03 -17.31 1.13
C SER A 26 11.96 -15.89 1.70
N PRO A 27 12.93 -15.00 1.39
CA PRO A 27 13.10 -13.67 2.00
C PRO A 27 12.06 -12.66 1.48
N ILE A 28 10.79 -12.93 1.74
CA ILE A 28 9.70 -11.99 1.48
C ILE A 28 9.67 -11.02 2.67
N PRO A 29 9.66 -9.69 2.45
CA PRO A 29 9.57 -8.74 3.56
C PRO A 29 8.30 -8.99 4.38
N SER A 30 8.48 -9.03 5.71
CA SER A 30 7.38 -9.20 6.66
C SER A 30 6.35 -8.08 6.52
N ARG A 31 5.11 -8.37 6.96
CA ARG A 31 4.02 -7.39 6.94
C ARG A 31 4.44 -6.09 7.64
N GLU A 32 5.03 -6.21 8.81
CA GLU A 32 5.48 -5.09 9.61
C GLU A 32 6.56 -4.28 8.91
N PHE A 33 7.45 -4.93 8.17
CA PHE A 33 8.50 -4.26 7.41
C PHE A 33 7.96 -3.50 6.20
N ILE A 34 6.97 -4.07 5.49
CA ILE A 34 6.23 -3.35 4.43
C ILE A 34 5.49 -2.16 5.02
N MET A 35 4.81 -2.33 6.15
CA MET A 35 4.08 -1.25 6.81
C MET A 35 5.02 -0.14 7.27
N SER A 36 6.15 -0.47 7.90
CA SER A 36 7.16 0.49 8.32
C SER A 36 7.78 1.24 7.15
N ARG A 37 8.01 0.58 6.00
CA ARG A 37 8.48 1.29 4.79
C ARG A 37 7.46 2.24 4.22
N LEU A 38 6.20 1.84 4.14
CA LEU A 38 5.12 2.74 3.71
C LEU A 38 4.95 3.90 4.69
N GLU A 39 5.17 3.66 5.98
CA GLU A 39 5.15 4.69 7.01
C GLU A 39 6.30 5.69 6.87
N GLU A 40 7.53 5.21 6.69
CA GLU A 40 8.72 6.05 6.53
C GLU A 40 8.67 6.86 5.24
N ALA A 41 8.15 6.27 4.16
CA ALA A 41 7.99 6.96 2.89
C ALA A 41 6.97 8.11 2.97
N GLY A 42 5.97 8.02 3.86
CA GLY A 42 4.94 9.05 4.04
C GLY A 42 4.08 9.33 2.79
N ARG A 43 4.18 8.48 1.77
CA ARG A 43 3.49 8.61 0.48
C ARG A 43 3.07 7.26 -0.05
N LEU A 44 2.22 7.28 -1.08
CA LEU A 44 1.91 6.06 -1.82
C LEU A 44 3.17 5.57 -2.56
N MET A 45 3.46 4.28 -2.44
CA MET A 45 4.56 3.62 -3.14
C MET A 45 4.01 2.57 -4.11
N THR A 46 4.51 2.53 -5.34
CA THR A 46 4.14 1.46 -6.27
C THR A 46 4.78 0.15 -5.87
N ARG A 47 4.28 -0.96 -6.44
CA ARG A 47 4.90 -2.28 -6.22
C ARG A 47 6.37 -2.30 -6.65
N GLU A 48 6.72 -1.63 -7.74
CA GLU A 48 8.11 -1.51 -8.20
C GLU A 48 8.97 -0.76 -7.17
N GLU A 49 8.49 0.37 -6.65
CA GLU A 49 9.23 1.14 -5.63
C GLU A 49 9.41 0.34 -4.34
N ILE A 50 8.40 -0.43 -3.94
CA ILE A 50 8.48 -1.33 -2.78
C ILE A 50 9.50 -2.44 -3.05
N ALA A 51 9.47 -3.04 -4.24
CA ALA A 51 10.43 -4.07 -4.61
C ALA A 51 11.87 -3.54 -4.62
N GLU A 52 12.10 -2.37 -5.22
CA GLU A 52 13.40 -1.70 -5.25
C GLU A 52 13.90 -1.35 -3.85
N ALA A 53 13.03 -0.81 -2.99
CA ALA A 53 13.36 -0.50 -1.60
C ALA A 53 13.79 -1.73 -0.79
N PHE A 54 13.32 -2.92 -1.16
CA PHE A 54 13.69 -4.20 -0.55
C PHE A 54 14.74 -4.99 -1.35
N GLY A 55 15.25 -4.46 -2.46
CA GLY A 55 16.24 -5.12 -3.32
C GLY A 55 15.71 -6.39 -4.02
N LEU A 56 14.40 -6.49 -4.20
CA LEU A 56 13.72 -7.61 -4.85
C LEU A 56 13.76 -7.41 -6.36
N SER A 57 14.47 -8.30 -7.06
CA SER A 57 14.65 -8.22 -8.52
C SER A 57 14.29 -9.50 -9.27
N SER A 58 14.16 -10.63 -8.57
CA SER A 58 13.80 -11.91 -9.18
C SER A 58 12.29 -11.99 -9.44
N GLU A 59 11.86 -12.70 -10.49
CA GLU A 59 10.43 -12.90 -10.77
C GLU A 59 9.70 -13.58 -9.60
N GLU A 60 10.36 -14.54 -8.93
CA GLU A 60 9.84 -15.19 -7.73
C GLU A 60 9.60 -14.21 -6.59
N ASP A 61 10.51 -13.25 -6.39
CA ASP A 61 10.40 -12.23 -5.34
C ASP A 61 9.27 -11.25 -5.62
N LEU A 62 9.11 -10.84 -6.89
CA LEU A 62 8.04 -9.93 -7.32
C LEU A 62 6.64 -10.56 -7.21
N GLU A 63 6.53 -11.84 -7.57
CA GLU A 63 5.27 -12.58 -7.42
C GLU A 63 4.95 -12.84 -5.94
N ALA A 64 5.97 -13.12 -5.12
CA ALA A 64 5.81 -13.26 -3.68
C ALA A 64 5.35 -11.95 -3.01
N LEU A 65 5.98 -10.82 -3.35
CA LEU A 65 5.57 -9.49 -2.88
C LEU A 65 4.13 -9.18 -3.30
N ARG A 66 3.77 -9.48 -4.55
CA ARG A 66 2.40 -9.29 -5.05
C ARG A 66 1.37 -10.08 -4.25
N ARG A 67 1.65 -11.34 -3.94
CA ARG A 67 0.76 -12.18 -3.11
C ARG A 67 0.64 -11.63 -1.69
N ARG A 68 1.75 -11.14 -1.13
CA ARG A 68 1.78 -10.53 0.19
C ARG A 68 0.94 -9.25 0.26
N LEU A 69 1.15 -8.33 -0.70
CA LEU A 69 0.39 -7.09 -0.79
C LEU A 69 -1.11 -7.36 -0.94
N ARG A 70 -1.52 -8.31 -1.80
CA ARG A 70 -2.92 -8.71 -1.94
C ARG A 70 -3.53 -9.24 -0.64
N ALA A 71 -2.78 -10.02 0.14
CA ALA A 71 -3.25 -10.48 1.44
C ALA A 71 -3.42 -9.31 2.42
N MET A 72 -2.47 -8.37 2.44
CA MET A 72 -2.54 -7.17 3.28
C MET A 72 -3.68 -6.23 2.89
N GLU A 73 -3.98 -6.10 1.58
CA GLU A 73 -5.16 -5.38 1.08
C GLU A 73 -6.45 -6.03 1.57
N ARG A 74 -6.57 -7.36 1.45
CA ARG A 74 -7.74 -8.11 1.92
C ARG A 74 -7.94 -7.97 3.43
N ASP A 75 -6.85 -7.96 4.19
CA ASP A 75 -6.88 -7.81 5.64
C ASP A 75 -7.10 -6.36 6.09
N GLY A 76 -7.23 -5.39 5.17
CA GLY A 76 -7.48 -3.98 5.49
C GLY A 76 -6.29 -3.28 6.13
N GLN A 77 -5.06 -3.69 5.79
CA GLN A 77 -3.83 -3.13 6.37
C GLN A 77 -3.20 -2.08 5.46
N VAL A 78 -3.31 -2.28 4.15
CA VAL A 78 -2.86 -1.36 3.11
C VAL A 78 -3.99 -1.16 2.11
N LEU A 79 -4.01 0.01 1.48
CA LEU A 79 -4.89 0.31 0.36
C LEU A 79 -4.05 0.53 -0.89
N CYS A 80 -4.48 -0.07 -2.00
CA CYS A 80 -3.97 0.22 -3.32
C CYS A 80 -4.88 1.22 -4.02
N ASN A 81 -4.31 2.30 -4.56
CA ASN A 81 -5.04 3.24 -5.40
C ASN A 81 -5.22 2.68 -6.82
N ARG A 82 -6.06 3.33 -7.64
CA ARG A 82 -6.28 2.96 -9.06
C ARG A 82 -5.01 3.03 -9.93
N LYS A 83 -3.96 3.71 -9.48
CA LYS A 83 -2.67 3.82 -10.16
C LYS A 83 -1.64 2.76 -9.70
N GLY A 84 -2.04 1.81 -8.85
CA GLY A 84 -1.15 0.76 -8.35
C GLY A 84 -0.24 1.17 -7.18
N GLY A 85 -0.51 2.32 -6.55
CA GLY A 85 0.21 2.83 -5.40
C GLY A 85 -0.40 2.34 -4.08
N TYR A 86 0.42 1.74 -3.23
CA TYR A 86 0.06 1.23 -1.91
C TYR A 86 0.36 2.26 -0.83
N GLY A 87 -0.49 2.33 0.18
CA GLY A 87 -0.19 3.05 1.42
C GLY A 87 -0.95 2.48 2.61
N LEU A 88 -0.60 2.96 3.79
CA LEU A 88 -1.22 2.53 5.04
C LEU A 88 -2.63 3.09 5.19
N ILE A 89 -3.59 2.23 5.50
CA ILE A 89 -4.99 2.66 5.71
C ILE A 89 -5.10 3.70 6.83
N ASN A 90 -4.35 3.55 7.92
CA ASN A 90 -4.40 4.47 9.06
C ASN A 90 -3.71 5.83 8.83
N LYS A 91 -2.90 5.98 7.77
CA LYS A 91 -2.18 7.24 7.46
C LYS A 91 -2.63 7.90 6.16
N MET A 92 -3.54 7.27 5.44
CA MET A 92 -4.27 8.00 4.44
C MET A 92 -5.31 8.82 5.21
N ASP A 93 -5.09 10.14 5.35
CA ASP A 93 -6.08 11.13 5.81
C ASP A 93 -7.26 11.18 4.81
N MET A 94 -7.94 10.04 4.65
CA MET A 94 -9.09 9.86 3.81
C MET A 94 -10.28 10.38 4.58
N VAL A 95 -10.69 11.58 4.22
CA VAL A 95 -11.95 12.13 4.70
C VAL A 95 -13.08 11.40 3.98
N ARG A 96 -13.71 10.46 4.68
CA ARG A 96 -14.90 9.77 4.18
C ARG A 96 -16.09 10.72 4.30
N GLY A 97 -16.86 10.86 3.23
CA GLY A 97 -17.91 11.87 3.18
C GLY A 97 -18.87 11.70 2.01
N ARG A 98 -19.96 12.47 2.06
CA ARG A 98 -20.91 12.59 0.94
C ARG A 98 -20.51 13.79 0.09
N ILE A 99 -20.46 13.61 -1.22
CA ILE A 99 -20.22 14.73 -2.14
C ILE A 99 -21.55 15.35 -2.57
N ILE A 100 -21.69 16.66 -2.38
CA ILE A 100 -22.79 17.48 -2.87
C ILE A 100 -22.29 18.21 -4.12
N ALA A 101 -22.88 17.89 -5.27
CA ALA A 101 -22.54 18.53 -6.54
C ALA A 101 -23.33 19.81 -6.77
N HIS A 102 -22.67 20.84 -7.29
CA HIS A 102 -23.29 22.09 -7.73
C HIS A 102 -23.45 22.10 -9.26
N PRO A 103 -24.54 22.68 -9.82
CA PRO A 103 -24.77 22.76 -11.26
C PRO A 103 -23.65 23.44 -12.06
N ASP A 104 -22.93 24.40 -11.45
CA ASP A 104 -21.79 25.08 -12.06
C ASP A 104 -20.52 24.21 -12.17
N GLY A 105 -20.61 22.95 -11.74
CA GLY A 105 -19.59 21.93 -11.93
C GLY A 105 -18.59 21.75 -10.79
N PHE A 106 -18.67 22.55 -9.72
CA PHE A 106 -17.93 22.31 -8.47
C PHE A 106 -18.77 21.53 -7.46
N GLY A 107 -18.21 21.16 -6.31
CA GLY A 107 -18.96 20.49 -5.25
C GLY A 107 -18.29 20.60 -3.89
N PHE A 108 -18.94 20.04 -2.87
CA PHE A 108 -18.43 19.99 -1.52
C PHE A 108 -18.46 18.55 -1.00
N LEU A 109 -17.39 18.10 -0.36
CA LEU A 109 -17.33 16.84 0.36
C LEU A 109 -17.66 17.12 1.83
N VAL A 110 -18.80 16.61 2.28
CA VAL A 110 -19.26 16.68 3.67
C VAL A 110 -18.73 15.45 4.42
N PRO A 111 -17.81 15.60 5.39
CA PRO A 111 -17.26 14.49 6.15
C PRO A 111 -18.33 13.75 6.97
N GLU A 112 -18.31 12.41 6.98
CA GLU A 112 -19.20 11.61 7.83
C GLU A 112 -18.82 11.69 9.32
N GLU A 113 -17.53 11.92 9.61
CA GLU A 113 -17.01 12.08 10.98
C GLU A 113 -17.25 13.48 11.58
N GLY A 114 -17.91 14.36 10.82
CA GLY A 114 -18.09 15.77 11.17
C GLY A 114 -16.86 16.62 10.88
N GLY A 115 -17.05 17.93 10.76
CA GLY A 115 -16.01 18.89 10.38
C GLY A 115 -16.47 19.85 9.29
N ASP A 116 -15.55 20.69 8.82
CA ASP A 116 -15.81 21.62 7.72
C ASP A 116 -15.92 20.90 6.37
N ASP A 117 -16.82 21.42 5.53
CA ASP A 117 -17.00 20.93 4.17
C ASP A 117 -15.77 21.23 3.30
N LEU A 118 -15.29 20.22 2.58
CA LEU A 118 -14.13 20.33 1.70
C LEU A 118 -14.59 20.72 0.29
N PHE A 119 -14.17 21.90 -0.19
CA PHE A 119 -14.45 22.35 -1.55
C PHE A 119 -13.72 21.48 -2.59
N LEU A 120 -14.46 21.04 -3.61
CA LEU A 120 -13.98 20.32 -4.77
C LEU A 120 -14.14 21.17 -6.02
N SER A 121 -13.02 21.50 -6.66
CA SER A 121 -13.01 22.23 -7.92
C SER A 121 -13.65 21.43 -9.06
N PRO A 122 -14.06 22.08 -10.18
CA PRO A 122 -14.62 21.38 -11.33
C PRO A 122 -13.72 20.30 -11.92
N ARG A 123 -12.39 20.43 -11.79
CA ARG A 123 -11.45 19.38 -12.22
C ARG A 123 -11.51 18.14 -11.32
N GLN A 124 -11.67 18.33 -10.01
CA GLN A 124 -11.81 17.24 -9.04
C GLN A 124 -13.17 16.55 -9.14
N MET A 125 -14.24 17.32 -9.41
CA MET A 125 -15.60 16.81 -9.62
C MET A 125 -15.73 15.88 -10.84
N ARG A 126 -14.84 15.96 -11.83
CA ARG A 126 -14.82 15.02 -12.97
C ARG A 126 -14.64 13.55 -12.54
N GLY A 127 -13.99 13.31 -11.40
CA GLY A 127 -13.78 11.96 -10.86
C GLY A 127 -14.93 11.42 -10.01
N VAL A 128 -15.93 12.26 -9.70
CA VAL A 128 -17.03 11.96 -8.74
C VAL A 128 -18.23 11.30 -9.42
N MET A 129 -18.28 11.29 -10.76
CA MET A 129 -19.41 10.76 -11.52
C MET A 129 -19.19 9.30 -11.94
N HIS A 130 -19.82 8.36 -11.21
CA HIS A 130 -20.44 7.16 -11.80
C HIS A 130 -21.41 6.51 -10.78
N ARG A 131 -22.69 6.52 -11.12
CA ARG A 131 -23.73 5.60 -10.63
C ARG A 131 -24.13 4.70 -11.80
N ASP A 132 -23.29 3.72 -12.10
CA ASP A 132 -23.71 2.50 -12.78
C ASP A 132 -23.42 1.33 -11.83
#